data_AF-G0PAU2-F1
#
_entry.id   AF-G0PAU2-F1
#
_cell.length_a   1.000
_cell.length_b   1.000
_cell.length_c   1.000
_cell.angle_alpha   90.00
_cell.angle_beta   90.00
_cell.angle_gamma   90.00
#
_symmetry.space_group_name_H-M   'P 1'
#
loop_
_entity.id
_entity.type
_entity.pdbx_description
1 polymer ?
#
loop_
_entity_poly.entity_id
_entity_poly.type
_entity_poly.pdbx_seq_one_letter_code
_entity_poly.pdbx_strand_id
1 'polypeptide(L)'
;MLLFWGYPAQDTRYCVNESPAGTFGSCIDLCLGSDSCMLSYGNDTTCILCDIFTVTSITQSDSSENTKLAIKVDQQNQCPGDVQSNQYTKSDPFGNSYELSFNGPDWAVTYPKSCQSGHWRMFPRKIGPFCIWVGSLLFVDDKKRLQVDKSKENPITRNNALRTCKFMVDGGYLAGVTSAAEYNYVLSSSKSRYPNLTDYDYLGIWISGLMKSECESAQVAGCSGINLAFGNDSTCIICDIFTIKYIAQSNYSENTKIAIKVNQQNQCPGDVQSIQYTKSDPYGNNYELSHNGSDWTVTYPKSCPLGGFRMFPRTVGPYCIQVGKTNFTPRNDALATCKKQAKGAAYLSGITSVAEIDYILDYSQVLVRNVTNYDYLAVWISGLMKPECQPTQGAGCSGINAFKEFPGQTTFDYYNFPTGYPNFAMRGTGDVYLRCLQLLYAQQKSELNGKVINAACEYACNEAETICSHLIACGVLAT
;
A
#
# COMPACT_ATOMS: atom_id res chain seq x y z
N MET A 1 25.29 -7.17 -7.88
CA MET A 1 25.44 -7.24 -6.41
C MET A 1 26.73 -7.99 -6.11
N LEU A 2 27.41 -7.63 -5.03
CA LEU A 2 28.55 -8.39 -4.51
C LEU A 2 28.01 -9.57 -3.70
N LEU A 3 28.41 -10.80 -4.06
CA LEU A 3 27.92 -12.04 -3.44
C LEU A 3 29.06 -12.76 -2.70
N PHE A 4 28.83 -13.09 -1.43
CA PHE A 4 29.77 -13.85 -0.60
C PHE A 4 29.04 -14.60 0.52
N TRP A 5 29.75 -15.45 1.27
CA TRP A 5 29.20 -16.13 2.45
C TRP A 5 29.26 -15.20 3.66
N GLY A 6 28.14 -15.00 4.33
CA GLY A 6 28.06 -14.11 5.49
C GLY A 6 26.64 -13.72 5.87
N TYR A 7 26.51 -12.91 6.92
CA TYR A 7 25.23 -12.42 7.45
C TYR A 7 25.41 -11.09 8.20
N PRO A 8 24.36 -10.25 8.32
CA PRO A 8 24.42 -9.03 9.11
C PRO A 8 24.73 -9.33 10.58
N ALA A 9 25.74 -8.67 11.15
CA ALA A 9 26.24 -8.97 12.49
C ALA A 9 25.32 -8.50 13.63
N GLN A 10 24.60 -7.37 13.44
CA GLN A 10 23.71 -6.78 14.45
C GLN A 10 22.53 -5.98 13.83
N ASP A 11 21.48 -5.77 14.65
CA ASP A 11 20.26 -4.96 14.40
C ASP A 11 19.59 -5.14 13.03
N THR A 12 18.95 -6.30 12.84
CA THR A 12 18.17 -6.63 11.63
C THR A 12 16.71 -6.21 11.73
N ARG A 13 16.37 -5.22 12.56
CA ARG A 13 14.98 -4.81 12.86
C ARG A 13 14.16 -4.44 11.63
N TYR A 14 14.83 -4.02 10.56
CA TYR A 14 14.21 -3.65 9.28
C TYR A 14 14.64 -4.56 8.14
N CYS A 15 15.00 -5.79 8.49
CA CYS A 15 15.13 -6.88 7.55
C CYS A 15 13.82 -7.69 7.56
N VAL A 16 13.27 -7.94 6.39
CA VAL A 16 12.01 -8.66 6.21
C VAL A 16 12.32 -10.05 5.71
N ASN A 17 11.70 -11.05 6.35
CA ASN A 17 11.78 -12.43 5.92
C ASN A 17 10.81 -12.66 4.76
N GLU A 18 11.38 -12.90 3.58
CA GLU A 18 10.67 -13.19 2.33
C GLU A 18 10.74 -14.69 1.98
N SER A 19 11.06 -15.54 2.96
CA SER A 19 11.13 -16.99 2.77
C SER A 19 9.74 -17.63 2.58
N PRO A 20 9.64 -18.70 1.78
CA PRO A 20 10.68 -19.23 0.90
C PRO A 20 10.78 -18.42 -0.41
N ALA A 21 12.02 -18.19 -0.88
CA ALA A 21 12.27 -17.57 -2.19
C ALA A 21 12.62 -18.60 -3.29
N GLY A 22 12.63 -19.90 -2.98
CA GLY A 22 12.97 -20.99 -3.91
C GLY A 22 14.46 -21.19 -4.15
N THR A 23 15.19 -20.12 -4.48
CA THR A 23 16.67 -20.11 -4.57
C THR A 23 17.21 -18.81 -3.99
N PHE A 24 18.48 -18.80 -3.56
CA PHE A 24 19.10 -17.55 -3.13
C PHE A 24 19.16 -16.51 -4.26
N GLY A 25 19.28 -16.95 -5.52
CA GLY A 25 19.25 -16.06 -6.69
C GLY A 25 17.95 -15.24 -6.79
N SER A 26 16.80 -15.86 -6.53
CA SER A 26 15.51 -15.14 -6.49
C SER A 26 15.46 -14.10 -5.37
N CYS A 27 16.15 -14.34 -4.25
CA CYS A 27 16.30 -13.37 -3.17
C CYS A 27 17.12 -12.13 -3.62
N ILE A 28 18.17 -12.36 -4.42
CA ILE A 28 18.96 -11.29 -5.04
C ILE A 28 18.08 -10.46 -5.98
N ASP A 29 17.29 -11.11 -6.83
CA ASP A 29 16.42 -10.43 -7.79
C ASP A 29 15.33 -9.57 -7.11
N LEU A 30 14.73 -10.06 -6.03
CA LEU A 30 13.79 -9.28 -5.21
C LEU A 30 14.46 -8.02 -4.64
N CYS A 31 15.69 -8.15 -4.13
CA CYS A 31 16.43 -7.00 -3.65
C CYS A 31 16.76 -6.01 -4.78
N LEU A 32 17.18 -6.50 -5.95
CA LEU A 32 17.48 -5.68 -7.11
C LEU A 32 16.27 -4.87 -7.59
N GLY A 33 15.06 -5.45 -7.55
CA GLY A 33 13.83 -4.78 -7.93
C GLY A 33 13.30 -3.74 -6.94
N SER A 34 13.84 -3.69 -5.72
CA SER A 34 13.41 -2.74 -4.68
C SER A 34 14.43 -1.61 -4.49
N ASP A 35 13.99 -0.36 -4.63
CA ASP A 35 14.82 0.82 -4.36
C ASP A 35 15.26 0.93 -2.88
N SER A 36 14.46 0.37 -1.95
CA SER A 36 14.80 0.40 -0.53
C SER A 36 15.77 -0.71 -0.14
N CYS A 37 15.81 -1.83 -0.86
CA CYS A 37 16.65 -2.96 -0.48
C CYS A 37 18.13 -2.68 -0.75
N MET A 38 18.97 -2.91 0.27
CA MET A 38 20.43 -2.79 0.19
C MET A 38 21.09 -4.15 0.03
N LEU A 39 20.67 -5.13 0.82
CA LEU A 39 21.23 -6.47 0.80
C LEU A 39 20.17 -7.53 1.01
N SER A 40 20.47 -8.73 0.52
CA SER A 40 19.74 -9.95 0.81
C SER A 40 20.68 -10.98 1.46
N TYR A 41 20.18 -11.75 2.41
CA TYR A 41 20.94 -12.85 3.02
C TYR A 41 20.06 -14.05 3.35
N GLY A 42 20.66 -15.23 3.45
CA GLY A 42 19.95 -16.49 3.65
C GLY A 42 20.58 -17.61 2.82
N ASN A 43 19.79 -18.53 2.31
CA ASN A 43 20.26 -19.65 1.51
C ASN A 43 19.20 -20.08 0.50
N ASP A 44 19.30 -21.30 -0.02
CA ASP A 44 18.35 -21.75 -1.04
C ASP A 44 16.96 -22.07 -0.45
N THR A 45 16.78 -22.01 0.88
CA THR A 45 15.47 -22.14 1.55
C THR A 45 15.04 -20.89 2.31
N THR A 46 15.97 -20.00 2.65
CA THR A 46 15.72 -18.77 3.42
C THR A 46 16.11 -17.52 2.64
N CYS A 47 15.28 -16.49 2.69
CA CYS A 47 15.51 -15.20 2.06
C CYS A 47 15.10 -14.08 3.00
N ILE A 48 16.06 -13.22 3.33
CA ILE A 48 15.83 -12.06 4.17
C ILE A 48 16.37 -10.84 3.44
N LEU A 49 15.55 -9.82 3.26
CA LEU A 49 15.89 -8.57 2.61
C LEU A 49 16.06 -7.47 3.64
N CYS A 50 17.18 -6.76 3.63
CA CYS A 50 17.41 -5.63 4.51
C CYS A 50 17.36 -4.31 3.74
N ASP A 51 16.56 -3.37 4.25
CA ASP A 51 16.51 -2.01 3.73
C ASP A 51 17.87 -1.31 3.90
N ILE A 52 18.18 -0.39 2.99
CA ILE A 52 19.28 0.55 3.10
C ILE A 52 19.21 1.31 4.43
N PHE A 53 20.38 1.61 5.00
CA PHE A 53 20.55 2.22 6.33
C PHE A 53 20.25 1.32 7.53
N THR A 54 19.92 0.05 7.31
CA THR A 54 19.67 -0.92 8.40
C THR A 54 20.95 -1.55 8.91
N VAL A 55 21.83 -2.01 8.01
CA VAL A 55 22.98 -2.84 8.38
C VAL A 55 24.25 -2.01 8.44
N THR A 56 24.92 -2.02 9.58
CA THR A 56 26.20 -1.31 9.82
C THR A 56 27.40 -2.24 9.81
N SER A 57 27.19 -3.55 9.98
CA SER A 57 28.25 -4.55 9.99
C SER A 57 27.73 -5.89 9.45
N ILE A 58 28.56 -6.57 8.66
CA ILE A 58 28.28 -7.89 8.10
C ILE A 58 29.42 -8.82 8.50
N THR A 59 29.12 -9.93 9.15
CA THR A 59 30.10 -10.98 9.45
C THR A 59 30.29 -11.86 8.23
N GLN A 60 31.53 -11.98 7.76
CA GLN A 60 31.89 -12.89 6.69
C GLN A 60 32.01 -14.31 7.26
N SER A 61 31.37 -15.25 6.60
CA SER A 61 31.43 -16.68 6.92
C SER A 61 32.02 -17.46 5.75
N ASP A 62 31.96 -18.78 5.84
CA ASP A 62 32.26 -19.68 4.73
C ASP A 62 31.02 -20.53 4.37
N SER A 63 31.22 -21.48 3.46
CA SER A 63 30.15 -22.38 2.99
C SER A 63 29.61 -23.33 4.05
N SER A 64 30.32 -23.56 5.16
CA SER A 64 29.88 -24.47 6.24
C SER A 64 28.70 -23.91 7.02
N GLU A 65 28.62 -22.58 7.16
CA GLU A 65 27.48 -21.86 7.79
C GLU A 65 26.24 -21.80 6.88
N ASN A 66 26.38 -22.23 5.62
CA ASN A 66 25.31 -22.27 4.62
C ASN A 66 24.46 -20.99 4.56
N THR A 67 25.10 -19.82 4.68
CA THR A 67 24.42 -18.51 4.61
C THR A 67 25.15 -17.61 3.61
N LYS A 68 24.50 -17.36 2.49
CA LYS A 68 24.93 -16.47 1.41
C LYS A 68 24.38 -15.06 1.69
N LEU A 69 25.15 -14.04 1.32
CA LEU A 69 24.75 -12.64 1.36
C LEU A 69 25.10 -11.96 0.05
N ALA A 70 24.15 -11.20 -0.49
CA ALA A 70 24.36 -10.33 -1.63
C ALA A 70 24.08 -8.90 -1.23
N ILE A 71 24.98 -7.96 -1.54
CA ILE A 71 24.80 -6.54 -1.28
C ILE A 71 24.92 -5.72 -2.57
N LYS A 72 24.12 -4.67 -2.73
CA LYS A 72 24.24 -3.75 -3.87
C LYS A 72 25.56 -2.99 -3.76
N VAL A 73 26.24 -2.89 -4.88
CA VAL A 73 27.46 -2.09 -5.05
C VAL A 73 27.40 -1.54 -6.46
N ASP A 74 28.15 -0.48 -6.74
CA ASP A 74 28.29 0.07 -8.09
C ASP A 74 28.82 -1.01 -9.04
N GLN A 75 28.37 -0.94 -10.28
CA GLN A 75 28.65 -1.96 -11.28
C GLN A 75 30.17 -2.10 -11.46
N GLN A 76 30.71 -3.26 -11.09
CA GLN A 76 32.09 -3.62 -11.41
C GLN A 76 32.08 -4.42 -12.71
N ASN A 77 32.92 -4.02 -13.68
CA ASN A 77 33.00 -4.67 -14.99
C ASN A 77 33.47 -6.13 -14.91
N GLN A 78 34.06 -6.54 -13.78
CA GLN A 78 34.50 -7.90 -13.49
C GLN A 78 34.33 -8.19 -12.00
N CYS A 79 34.13 -9.46 -11.62
CA CYS A 79 34.20 -9.87 -10.23
C CYS A 79 35.66 -9.73 -9.75
N PRO A 80 35.91 -9.08 -8.60
CA PRO A 80 37.27 -8.91 -8.10
C PRO A 80 37.89 -10.27 -7.75
N GLY A 81 39.17 -10.46 -8.10
CA GLY A 81 39.90 -11.70 -7.82
C GLY A 81 40.11 -11.97 -6.33
N ASP A 82 40.10 -10.91 -5.52
CA ASP A 82 40.01 -10.98 -4.07
C ASP A 82 38.92 -10.00 -3.62
N VAL A 83 37.87 -10.54 -3.01
CA VAL A 83 36.76 -9.72 -2.52
C VAL A 83 37.27 -8.85 -1.36
N GLN A 84 38.13 -9.38 -0.49
CA GLN A 84 38.56 -8.83 0.80
C GLN A 84 39.55 -7.67 0.70
N SER A 85 40.27 -7.54 -0.41
CA SER A 85 41.26 -6.48 -0.60
C SER A 85 40.66 -5.14 -1.09
N ASN A 86 39.36 -5.11 -1.38
CA ASN A 86 38.73 -4.00 -2.10
C ASN A 86 37.70 -3.26 -1.23
N GLN A 87 37.68 -1.94 -1.39
CA GLN A 87 36.62 -1.08 -0.90
C GLN A 87 35.52 -1.01 -1.98
N TYR A 88 34.28 -1.25 -1.58
CA TYR A 88 33.14 -1.17 -2.50
C TYR A 88 32.27 0.01 -2.15
N THR A 89 31.80 0.71 -3.17
CA THR A 89 30.86 1.81 -3.00
C THR A 89 29.54 1.45 -3.65
N LYS A 90 28.45 1.92 -3.06
CA LYS A 90 27.20 2.16 -3.77
C LYS A 90 27.03 3.65 -3.84
N SER A 91 27.05 4.20 -5.05
CA SER A 91 26.87 5.62 -5.31
C SER A 91 25.44 5.86 -5.78
N ASP A 92 24.81 6.87 -5.20
CA ASP A 92 23.52 7.38 -5.63
C ASP A 92 23.63 8.91 -5.79
N PRO A 93 23.14 9.50 -6.89
CA PRO A 93 23.24 10.94 -7.13
C PRO A 93 22.56 11.80 -6.06
N PHE A 94 21.65 11.24 -5.27
CA PHE A 94 20.98 11.94 -4.17
C PHE A 94 21.64 11.65 -2.81
N GLY A 95 22.71 10.86 -2.78
CA GLY A 95 23.47 10.54 -1.57
C GLY A 95 22.89 9.39 -0.76
N ASN A 96 21.99 8.56 -1.33
CA ASN A 96 21.64 7.25 -0.77
C ASN A 96 22.77 6.24 -1.00
N SER A 97 23.96 6.63 -0.55
CA SER A 97 25.22 5.96 -0.82
C SER A 97 25.73 5.28 0.44
N TYR A 98 26.60 4.30 0.26
CA TYR A 98 27.33 3.67 1.35
C TYR A 98 28.63 3.06 0.83
N GLU A 99 29.52 2.79 1.77
CA GLU A 99 30.80 2.15 1.51
C GLU A 99 30.93 0.88 2.34
N LEU A 100 31.51 -0.14 1.72
CA LEU A 100 31.90 -1.39 2.35
C LEU A 100 33.41 -1.43 2.43
N SER A 101 33.93 -1.60 3.65
CA SER A 101 35.34 -1.88 3.91
C SER A 101 35.47 -3.18 4.69
N PHE A 102 36.38 -4.04 4.24
CA PHE A 102 36.70 -5.27 4.92
C PHE A 102 37.68 -5.02 6.08
N ASN A 103 37.32 -5.41 7.30
CA ASN A 103 38.07 -5.13 8.52
C ASN A 103 38.37 -6.42 9.33
N GLY A 104 38.73 -7.52 8.66
CA GLY A 104 39.00 -8.81 9.32
C GLY A 104 37.83 -9.78 9.17
N PRO A 105 37.24 -10.39 10.22
CA PRO A 105 36.09 -11.28 10.02
C PRO A 105 34.82 -10.54 9.56
N ASP A 106 34.80 -9.20 9.69
CA ASP A 106 33.61 -8.39 9.42
C ASP A 106 33.86 -7.35 8.32
N TRP A 107 32.79 -7.04 7.60
CA TRP A 107 32.66 -5.89 6.73
C TRP A 107 31.99 -4.76 7.48
N ALA A 108 32.61 -3.59 7.52
CA ALA A 108 31.98 -2.37 7.98
C ALA A 108 31.19 -1.74 6.83
N VAL A 109 29.92 -1.40 7.10
CA VAL A 109 29.08 -0.61 6.20
C VAL A 109 29.02 0.80 6.75
N THR A 110 29.64 1.75 6.06
CA THR A 110 29.66 3.15 6.48
C THR A 110 28.74 3.98 5.60
N TYR A 111 27.94 4.82 6.24
CA TYR A 111 27.05 5.75 5.58
C TYR A 111 27.63 7.17 5.67
N PRO A 112 27.63 7.94 4.58
CA PRO A 112 28.12 9.32 4.59
C PRO A 112 27.23 10.25 5.41
N LYS A 113 26.00 9.82 5.72
CA LYS A 113 25.02 10.55 6.53
C LYS A 113 24.46 9.62 7.60
N SER A 114 24.09 10.18 8.74
CA SER A 114 23.47 9.48 9.85
C SER A 114 22.38 10.34 10.49
N CYS A 115 21.46 9.70 11.21
CA CYS A 115 20.48 10.42 12.02
C CYS A 115 21.09 10.87 13.36
N GLN A 116 20.51 11.90 13.99
CA GLN A 116 21.04 12.47 15.22
C GLN A 116 21.07 11.52 16.43
N SER A 117 20.21 10.50 16.47
CA SER A 117 20.22 9.47 17.51
C SER A 117 19.53 8.20 17.03
N GLY A 118 19.71 7.09 17.75
CA GLY A 118 19.12 5.78 17.45
C GLY A 118 17.59 5.69 17.55
N HIS A 119 16.91 6.77 17.97
CA HIS A 119 15.44 6.84 17.92
C HIS A 119 14.92 7.14 16.52
N TRP A 120 15.75 7.70 15.65
CA TRP A 120 15.38 8.06 14.29
C TRP A 120 15.70 6.93 13.33
N ARG A 121 14.79 6.65 12.41
CA ARG A 121 15.03 5.73 11.29
C ARG A 121 15.34 6.53 10.04
N MET A 122 16.42 6.16 9.35
CA MET A 122 16.79 6.75 8.06
C MET A 122 16.08 6.01 6.91
N PHE A 123 15.61 6.77 5.92
CA PHE A 123 14.92 6.28 4.73
C PHE A 123 15.54 6.88 3.46
N PRO A 124 15.59 6.12 2.35
CA PRO A 124 16.03 6.67 1.08
C PRO A 124 14.94 7.54 0.44
N ARG A 125 15.32 8.72 -0.07
CA ARG A 125 14.46 9.57 -0.91
C ARG A 125 15.20 10.06 -2.16
N LYS A 126 14.44 10.51 -3.16
CA LYS A 126 14.96 11.18 -4.37
C LYS A 126 15.60 12.56 -4.12
N ILE A 127 15.66 12.99 -2.87
CA ILE A 127 16.39 14.21 -2.42
C ILE A 127 17.53 13.86 -1.46
N GLY A 128 17.74 12.56 -1.19
CA GLY A 128 18.72 12.01 -0.29
C GLY A 128 18.15 11.41 0.99
N PRO A 129 19.01 10.85 1.85
CA PRO A 129 18.62 10.16 3.07
C PRO A 129 17.81 11.08 4.00
N PHE A 130 16.72 10.57 4.55
CA PHE A 130 15.79 11.32 5.39
C PHE A 130 15.47 10.58 6.69
N CYS A 131 15.56 11.26 7.83
CA CYS A 131 15.34 10.67 9.15
C CYS A 131 13.91 10.93 9.63
N ILE A 132 13.20 9.87 10.04
CA ILE A 132 11.86 9.95 10.61
C ILE A 132 11.90 9.36 12.03
N TRP A 133 11.25 10.05 12.96
CA TRP A 133 10.94 9.56 14.30
C TRP A 133 9.48 9.81 14.60
N VAL A 134 8.82 8.84 15.23
CA VAL A 134 7.46 9.00 15.77
C VAL A 134 7.59 9.32 17.25
N GLY A 135 6.92 10.39 17.71
CA GLY A 135 7.02 10.98 19.05
C GLY A 135 5.68 11.09 19.77
N SER A 136 5.71 11.21 21.09
CA SER A 136 4.60 11.69 21.94
C SER A 136 5.03 12.98 22.66
N LEU A 137 4.08 13.78 23.17
CA LEU A 137 4.41 15.04 23.85
C LEU A 137 5.34 14.80 25.05
N LEU A 138 6.34 15.67 25.17
CA LEU A 138 7.18 15.84 26.35
C LEU A 138 6.79 17.18 26.96
N PHE A 139 6.28 17.20 28.19
CA PHE A 139 6.09 18.47 28.90
C PHE A 139 7.46 18.97 29.36
N VAL A 140 7.69 20.28 29.18
CA VAL A 140 8.80 20.99 29.80
C VAL A 140 8.20 21.68 31.03
N ASP A 141 8.46 21.15 32.23
CA ASP A 141 8.13 21.88 33.46
C ASP A 141 8.98 23.17 33.54
N ASP A 142 8.56 24.18 34.31
CA ASP A 142 9.26 25.45 34.55
C ASP A 142 10.76 25.30 34.91
N LYS A 143 11.22 24.10 35.27
CA LYS A 143 12.60 23.69 35.54
C LYS A 143 13.31 23.01 34.36
N LYS A 144 12.78 23.07 33.13
CA LYS A 144 13.35 22.45 31.91
C LYS A 144 13.60 20.94 32.04
N ARG A 145 12.79 20.21 32.79
CA ARG A 145 12.89 18.74 32.89
C ARG A 145 11.84 18.07 32.02
N LEU A 146 12.29 17.08 31.24
CA LEU A 146 11.46 16.22 30.40
C LEU A 146 10.64 15.27 31.29
N GLN A 147 9.31 15.41 31.31
CA GLN A 147 8.43 14.39 31.88
C GLN A 147 7.37 13.95 30.87
N VAL A 148 7.19 12.63 30.76
CA VAL A 148 6.10 11.98 30.03
C VAL A 148 4.96 11.81 31.03
N ASP A 149 3.93 12.66 30.96
CA ASP A 149 2.73 12.44 31.76
C ASP A 149 1.87 11.37 31.07
N LYS A 150 1.93 10.15 31.61
CA LYS A 150 1.16 8.98 31.15
C LYS A 150 -0.29 8.99 31.63
N SER A 151 -0.69 9.95 32.47
CA SER A 151 -1.94 9.87 33.22
C SER A 151 -3.14 10.57 32.56
N LYS A 152 -2.90 11.48 31.60
CA LYS A 152 -3.93 12.13 30.77
C LYS A 152 -3.34 12.53 29.42
N GLU A 153 -3.39 11.62 28.45
CA GLU A 153 -2.94 11.88 27.08
C GLU A 153 -3.93 12.80 26.35
N ASN A 154 -3.83 14.10 26.63
CA ASN A 154 -4.64 15.10 25.94
C ASN A 154 -4.26 15.14 24.44
N PRO A 155 -5.25 15.24 23.53
CA PRO A 155 -4.99 15.45 22.10
C PRO A 155 -4.04 16.62 21.86
N ILE A 156 -3.06 16.42 20.98
CA ILE A 156 -2.05 17.45 20.68
C ILE A 156 -2.47 18.24 19.45
N THR A 157 -2.23 19.55 19.42
CA THR A 157 -2.42 20.36 18.21
C THR A 157 -1.22 20.20 17.26
N ARG A 158 -1.43 20.49 15.97
CA ARG A 158 -0.35 20.53 14.97
C ARG A 158 0.81 21.44 15.38
N ASN A 159 0.51 22.60 15.95
CA ASN A 159 1.53 23.57 16.38
C ASN A 159 2.35 23.05 17.57
N ASN A 160 1.72 22.33 18.50
CA ASN A 160 2.43 21.68 19.60
C ASN A 160 3.30 20.52 19.09
N ALA A 161 2.80 19.73 18.14
CA ALA A 161 3.57 18.68 17.49
C ALA A 161 4.80 19.25 16.75
N LEU A 162 4.62 20.29 15.94
CA LEU A 162 5.71 20.98 15.24
C LEU A 162 6.73 21.58 16.20
N ARG A 163 6.29 22.22 17.29
CA ARG A 163 7.17 22.75 18.34
C ARG A 163 8.00 21.64 18.98
N THR A 164 7.39 20.48 19.23
CA THR A 164 8.09 19.31 19.77
C THR A 164 9.15 18.80 18.79
N CYS A 165 8.84 18.68 17.49
CA CYS A 165 9.83 18.30 16.47
C CYS A 165 11.01 19.27 16.42
N LYS A 166 10.77 20.58 16.51
CA LYS A 166 11.81 21.62 16.54
C LYS A 166 12.65 21.62 17.83
N PHE A 167 12.06 21.20 18.94
CA PHE A 167 12.76 21.10 20.22
C PHE A 167 13.70 19.88 20.25
N MET A 168 13.26 18.77 19.66
CA MET A 168 14.01 17.51 19.67
C MET A 168 15.28 17.56 18.82
N VAL A 169 15.23 18.28 17.70
CA VAL A 169 16.33 18.41 16.74
C VAL A 169 16.33 19.83 16.20
N ASP A 170 17.51 20.46 16.21
CA ASP A 170 17.67 21.78 15.58
C ASP A 170 17.30 21.69 14.10
N GLY A 171 16.32 22.50 13.67
CA GLY A 171 15.73 22.42 12.34
C GLY A 171 14.77 21.23 12.10
N GLY A 172 14.27 20.56 13.15
CA GLY A 172 13.27 19.49 13.02
C GLY A 172 11.90 19.99 12.55
N TYR A 173 11.20 19.18 11.76
CA TYR A 173 9.85 19.48 11.24
C TYR A 173 8.94 18.25 11.34
N LEU A 174 7.63 18.45 11.20
CA LEU A 174 6.72 17.35 10.92
C LEU A 174 7.14 16.68 9.61
N ALA A 175 7.18 15.35 9.58
CA ALA A 175 7.60 14.56 8.43
C ALA A 175 6.40 14.12 7.58
N GLY A 176 6.51 14.24 6.25
CA GLY A 176 5.57 13.62 5.31
C GLY A 176 6.04 12.20 4.99
N VAL A 177 5.13 11.35 4.49
CA VAL A 177 5.46 9.99 4.03
C VAL A 177 5.50 9.95 2.51
N THR A 178 6.49 9.26 1.95
CA THR A 178 6.78 9.23 0.51
C THR A 178 6.88 7.81 -0.06
N SER A 179 6.87 6.80 0.82
CA SER A 179 6.94 5.39 0.45
C SER A 179 6.12 4.53 1.41
N ALA A 180 5.79 3.30 1.00
CA ALA A 180 5.11 2.32 1.84
C ALA A 180 5.94 1.97 3.10
N ALA A 181 7.27 1.93 2.99
CA ALA A 181 8.16 1.66 4.12
C ALA A 181 8.09 2.77 5.18
N GLU A 182 8.08 4.05 4.76
CA GLU A 182 7.90 5.19 5.66
C GLU A 182 6.51 5.15 6.33
N TYR A 183 5.46 4.89 5.55
CA TYR A 183 4.09 4.78 6.07
C TYR A 183 3.96 3.65 7.11
N ASN A 184 4.46 2.45 6.78
CA ASN A 184 4.41 1.29 7.68
C ASN A 184 5.22 1.51 8.95
N TYR A 185 6.37 2.19 8.86
CA TYR A 185 7.14 2.57 10.05
C TYR A 185 6.39 3.56 10.93
N VAL A 186 5.79 4.61 10.35
CA VAL A 186 5.00 5.58 11.11
C VAL A 186 3.83 4.91 11.81
N LEU A 187 3.10 4.05 11.10
CA LEU A 187 1.94 3.33 11.63
C LEU A 187 2.32 2.35 12.74
N SER A 188 3.33 1.49 12.51
CA SER A 188 3.76 0.48 13.50
C SER A 188 4.38 1.12 14.74
N SER A 189 5.18 2.17 14.59
CA SER A 189 5.77 2.91 15.72
C SER A 189 4.72 3.66 16.54
N SER A 190 3.61 4.07 15.91
CA SER A 190 2.49 4.71 16.62
C SER A 190 1.68 3.70 17.41
N LYS A 191 1.36 2.55 16.80
CA LYS A 191 0.65 1.44 17.46
C LYS A 191 1.41 0.90 18.66
N SER A 192 2.71 0.70 18.54
CA SER A 192 3.53 0.17 19.63
C SER A 192 3.59 1.10 20.84
N ARG A 193 3.37 2.39 20.63
CA ARG A 193 3.41 3.41 21.68
C ARG A 193 2.10 3.56 22.42
N TYR A 194 0.98 3.30 21.74
CA TYR A 194 -0.36 3.38 22.30
C TYR A 194 -1.15 2.07 22.08
N PRO A 195 -0.70 0.94 22.64
CA PRO A 195 -1.32 -0.35 22.35
C PRO A 195 -2.74 -0.50 22.92
N ASN A 196 -3.12 0.32 23.92
CA ASN A 196 -4.31 0.08 24.76
C ASN A 196 -5.25 1.31 24.93
N LEU A 197 -5.21 2.31 24.04
CA LEU A 197 -6.16 3.41 24.09
C LEU A 197 -7.51 2.96 23.52
N THR A 198 -8.54 2.92 24.36
CA THR A 198 -9.90 2.47 23.99
C THR A 198 -10.94 3.59 24.01
N ASP A 199 -10.55 4.79 24.42
CA ASP A 199 -11.45 5.96 24.56
C ASP A 199 -11.77 6.66 23.22
N TYR A 200 -11.15 6.23 22.12
CA TYR A 200 -11.27 6.86 20.81
C TYR A 200 -11.49 5.82 19.71
N ASP A 201 -12.43 6.10 18.79
CA ASP A 201 -12.64 5.27 17.59
C ASP A 201 -11.40 5.29 16.66
N TYR A 202 -10.66 6.41 16.65
CA TYR A 202 -9.46 6.59 15.82
C TYR A 202 -8.40 7.42 16.55
N LEU A 203 -7.13 7.06 16.35
CA LEU A 203 -5.98 7.85 16.76
C LEU A 203 -5.31 8.49 15.54
N GLY A 204 -5.22 9.81 15.56
CA GLY A 204 -4.53 10.59 14.54
C GLY A 204 -3.07 10.84 14.90
N ILE A 205 -2.21 10.90 13.88
CA ILE A 205 -0.81 11.31 13.99
C ILE A 205 -0.62 12.56 13.13
N TRP A 206 0.00 13.60 13.69
CA TRP A 206 0.36 14.78 12.90
C TRP A 206 1.55 14.48 11.99
N ILE A 207 1.34 14.60 10.69
CA ILE A 207 2.38 14.51 9.66
C ILE A 207 2.60 15.89 9.01
N SER A 208 3.65 16.00 8.19
CA SER A 208 3.90 17.23 7.43
C SER A 208 2.80 17.50 6.44
N GLY A 209 2.52 18.79 6.29
CA GLY A 209 1.40 19.28 5.49
C GLY A 209 0.90 20.57 6.11
N LEU A 210 0.96 21.63 5.32
CA LEU A 210 0.01 22.72 5.42
C LEU A 210 -0.78 22.69 4.12
N MET A 211 -2.05 23.01 4.22
CA MET A 211 -2.77 23.47 3.05
C MET A 211 -1.97 24.65 2.50
N LYS A 212 -1.62 24.63 1.20
CA LYS A 212 -0.86 25.76 0.63
C LYS A 212 -1.72 27.02 0.76
N SER A 213 -1.12 28.20 0.94
CA SER A 213 -1.86 29.47 1.08
C SER A 213 -2.79 29.74 -0.10
N GLU A 214 -2.40 29.34 -1.30
CA GLU A 214 -3.24 29.38 -2.50
C GLU A 214 -4.41 28.37 -2.49
N CYS A 215 -4.37 27.40 -1.57
CA CYS A 215 -5.45 26.48 -1.27
C CYS A 215 -6.25 26.89 -0.02
N GLU A 216 -5.74 27.84 0.80
CA GLU A 216 -6.43 28.40 1.98
C GLU A 216 -7.51 29.41 1.57
N SER A 217 -7.28 30.14 0.47
CA SER A 217 -8.32 30.87 -0.26
C SER A 217 -8.76 30.03 -1.46
N ALA A 218 -10.06 29.81 -1.63
CA ALA A 218 -10.60 29.01 -2.72
C ALA A 218 -10.01 29.40 -4.11
N GLN A 219 -9.72 28.38 -4.93
CA GLN A 219 -9.42 28.44 -6.38
C GLN A 219 -7.96 28.63 -6.81
N VAL A 220 -7.05 27.71 -6.50
CA VAL A 220 -5.82 27.56 -7.30
C VAL A 220 -5.64 26.13 -7.83
N ALA A 221 -5.41 26.05 -9.14
CA ALA A 221 -5.13 24.81 -9.85
C ALA A 221 -3.87 24.13 -9.27
N GLY A 222 -3.99 22.87 -8.84
CA GLY A 222 -2.88 22.10 -8.23
C GLY A 222 -3.06 21.75 -6.75
N CYS A 223 -4.18 22.14 -6.12
CA CYS A 223 -4.52 21.83 -4.73
C CYS A 223 -5.34 20.53 -4.53
N SER A 224 -5.61 19.75 -5.58
CA SER A 224 -6.57 18.64 -5.52
C SER A 224 -5.92 17.26 -5.33
N GLY A 225 -6.18 16.63 -4.18
CA GLY A 225 -6.54 15.21 -4.19
C GLY A 225 -7.76 15.04 -5.10
N ILE A 226 -7.78 13.98 -5.90
CA ILE A 226 -8.81 13.79 -6.94
C ILE A 226 -10.17 13.71 -6.23
N ASN A 227 -11.17 14.35 -6.84
CA ASN A 227 -12.61 14.22 -6.61
C ASN A 227 -13.27 15.36 -5.81
N LEU A 228 -14.58 15.54 -6.04
CA LEU A 228 -15.41 16.66 -5.57
C LEU A 228 -15.26 16.86 -4.06
N ALA A 229 -15.13 18.11 -3.62
CA ALA A 229 -14.98 18.45 -2.21
C ALA A 229 -16.21 19.23 -1.71
N PHE A 230 -16.77 18.86 -0.56
CA PHE A 230 -17.85 19.61 0.07
C PHE A 230 -17.60 19.80 1.58
N GLY A 231 -18.09 20.90 2.13
CA GLY A 231 -17.95 21.20 3.55
C GLY A 231 -17.95 22.70 3.81
N ASN A 232 -17.33 23.14 4.91
CA ASN A 232 -17.25 24.54 5.30
C ASN A 232 -15.77 24.94 5.53
N ASP A 233 -15.53 26.15 6.03
CA ASP A 233 -14.17 26.67 6.25
C ASP A 233 -13.34 25.89 7.29
N SER A 234 -13.96 24.95 8.02
CA SER A 234 -13.34 24.11 9.05
C SER A 234 -13.37 22.60 8.78
N THR A 235 -14.22 22.14 7.86
CA THR A 235 -14.41 20.71 7.56
C THR A 235 -14.55 20.51 6.06
N CYS A 236 -13.81 19.55 5.49
CA CYS A 236 -13.87 19.24 4.06
C CYS A 236 -13.93 17.72 3.86
N ILE A 237 -14.89 17.25 3.07
CA ILE A 237 -15.09 15.85 2.68
C ILE A 237 -14.82 15.73 1.18
N ILE A 238 -14.00 14.75 0.80
CA ILE A 238 -13.68 14.45 -0.60
C ILE A 238 -14.49 13.22 -1.03
N CYS A 239 -15.17 13.31 -2.17
CA CYS A 239 -16.07 12.29 -2.70
C CYS A 239 -15.62 11.81 -4.07
N ASP A 240 -15.59 10.50 -4.33
CA ASP A 240 -15.13 9.91 -5.59
C ASP A 240 -15.88 10.35 -6.86
N ILE A 241 -15.16 10.42 -7.99
CA ILE A 241 -15.61 10.91 -9.30
C ILE A 241 -16.92 10.28 -9.82
N PHE A 242 -17.33 9.10 -9.36
CA PHE A 242 -18.54 8.41 -9.82
C PHE A 242 -19.62 8.19 -8.75
N THR A 243 -19.48 8.84 -7.59
CA THR A 243 -20.40 8.67 -6.47
C THR A 243 -21.52 9.71 -6.43
N ILE A 244 -21.46 10.72 -7.32
CA ILE A 244 -22.30 11.91 -7.23
C ILE A 244 -23.19 12.01 -8.45
N LYS A 245 -24.49 12.15 -8.20
CA LYS A 245 -25.48 12.29 -9.28
C LYS A 245 -26.17 13.64 -9.25
N TYR A 246 -26.46 14.12 -8.04
CA TYR A 246 -27.14 15.38 -7.80
C TYR A 246 -26.39 16.16 -6.74
N ILE A 247 -26.37 17.48 -6.92
CA ILE A 247 -25.81 18.42 -5.98
C ILE A 247 -26.88 19.48 -5.78
N ALA A 248 -27.48 19.49 -4.60
CA ALA A 248 -28.43 20.52 -4.21
C ALA A 248 -27.64 21.79 -3.83
N GLN A 249 -28.03 22.93 -4.39
CA GLN A 249 -27.46 24.20 -3.99
C GLN A 249 -28.01 24.59 -2.61
N SER A 250 -27.13 24.71 -1.63
CA SER A 250 -27.47 25.21 -0.29
C SER A 250 -27.63 26.73 -0.31
N ASN A 251 -28.47 27.24 0.59
CA ASN A 251 -28.55 28.67 0.86
C ASN A 251 -27.32 29.15 1.63
N TYR A 252 -26.95 30.41 1.47
CA TYR A 252 -25.78 31.03 2.10
C TYR A 252 -25.72 30.83 3.64
N SER A 253 -26.87 30.67 4.29
CA SER A 253 -27.01 30.43 5.73
C SER A 253 -26.46 29.08 6.21
N GLU A 254 -26.28 28.09 5.32
CA GLU A 254 -25.85 26.74 5.69
C GLU A 254 -24.32 26.56 5.70
N ASN A 255 -23.57 27.60 5.32
CA ASN A 255 -22.10 27.65 5.27
C ASN A 255 -21.43 26.45 4.55
N THR A 256 -22.17 25.73 3.71
CA THR A 256 -21.68 24.55 2.98
C THR A 256 -21.31 24.97 1.57
N LYS A 257 -20.04 24.78 1.22
CA LYS A 257 -19.42 25.08 -0.07
C LYS A 257 -19.12 23.77 -0.79
N ILE A 258 -19.21 23.79 -2.13
CA ILE A 258 -18.96 22.64 -2.99
C ILE A 258 -17.97 23.04 -4.06
N ALA A 259 -16.93 22.23 -4.25
CA ALA A 259 -15.91 22.42 -5.29
C ALA A 259 -15.88 21.19 -6.19
N ILE A 260 -16.00 21.43 -7.50
CA ILE A 260 -16.09 20.37 -8.51
C ILE A 260 -14.99 20.57 -9.54
N LYS A 261 -14.29 19.50 -9.90
CA LYS A 261 -13.23 19.56 -10.90
C LYS A 261 -13.83 19.67 -12.30
N VAL A 262 -13.37 20.58 -13.15
CA VAL A 262 -13.82 20.70 -14.55
C VAL A 262 -12.61 20.95 -15.44
N ASN A 263 -12.75 20.73 -16.74
CA ASN A 263 -11.77 21.07 -17.76
C ASN A 263 -11.74 22.59 -17.90
N GLN A 264 -10.65 23.21 -17.44
CA GLN A 264 -10.35 24.64 -17.58
C GLN A 264 -11.39 25.62 -17.01
N GLN A 265 -10.95 26.39 -16.01
CA GLN A 265 -11.28 27.81 -15.90
C GLN A 265 -10.19 28.50 -15.08
N ASN A 266 -9.51 29.50 -15.66
CA ASN A 266 -8.52 30.32 -14.96
C ASN A 266 -9.19 31.35 -14.01
N GLN A 267 -10.51 31.52 -14.11
CA GLN A 267 -11.37 32.34 -13.24
C GLN A 267 -12.77 31.73 -13.21
N CYS A 268 -13.49 31.87 -12.09
CA CYS A 268 -14.90 31.48 -12.05
C CYS A 268 -15.75 32.35 -12.98
N PRO A 269 -16.73 31.78 -13.67
CA PRO A 269 -17.59 32.53 -14.58
C PRO A 269 -18.56 33.38 -13.76
N GLY A 270 -18.85 34.59 -14.23
CA GLY A 270 -19.80 35.50 -13.57
C GLY A 270 -21.24 34.98 -13.53
N ASP A 271 -21.58 34.03 -14.41
CA ASP A 271 -22.84 33.30 -14.39
C ASP A 271 -22.54 31.80 -14.49
N VAL A 272 -22.67 31.11 -13.37
CA VAL A 272 -22.44 29.66 -13.29
C VAL A 272 -23.65 28.90 -13.85
N GLN A 273 -24.85 29.49 -13.89
CA GLN A 273 -26.12 28.80 -14.07
C GLN A 273 -26.49 28.49 -15.53
N SER A 274 -25.81 29.10 -16.50
CA SER A 274 -26.10 28.97 -17.94
C SER A 274 -25.09 28.12 -18.72
N ILE A 275 -24.06 27.57 -18.05
CA ILE A 275 -22.92 26.92 -18.70
C ILE A 275 -22.90 25.42 -18.37
N GLN A 276 -22.73 24.58 -19.40
CA GLN A 276 -22.35 23.18 -19.21
C GLN A 276 -20.84 23.07 -18.98
N TYR A 277 -20.45 22.37 -17.92
CA TYR A 277 -19.04 22.11 -17.63
C TYR A 277 -18.71 20.66 -17.90
N THR A 278 -17.54 20.39 -18.45
CA THR A 278 -17.08 19.03 -18.70
C THR A 278 -15.81 18.77 -17.92
N LYS A 279 -15.59 17.53 -17.51
CA LYS A 279 -14.28 17.02 -17.12
C LYS A 279 -13.95 15.86 -18.05
N SER A 280 -12.72 15.83 -18.53
CA SER A 280 -12.18 14.71 -19.27
C SER A 280 -10.78 14.36 -18.82
N ASP A 281 -10.43 13.08 -18.99
CA ASP A 281 -9.06 12.61 -18.89
C ASP A 281 -8.72 11.68 -20.08
N PRO A 282 -7.44 11.39 -20.33
CA PRO A 282 -7.02 10.52 -21.44
C PRO A 282 -7.56 9.09 -21.36
N TYR A 283 -8.09 8.67 -20.20
CA TYR A 283 -8.56 7.32 -19.93
C TYR A 283 -10.09 7.22 -20.05
N GLY A 284 -10.79 8.34 -20.22
CA GLY A 284 -12.25 8.40 -20.35
C GLY A 284 -13.00 8.45 -19.02
N ASN A 285 -12.35 8.81 -17.91
CA ASN A 285 -13.03 9.12 -16.63
C ASN A 285 -13.64 10.53 -16.69
N ASN A 286 -14.65 10.66 -17.53
CA ASN A 286 -15.24 11.92 -17.92
C ASN A 286 -16.57 12.15 -17.19
N TYR A 287 -16.98 13.40 -17.04
CA TYR A 287 -18.35 13.77 -16.66
C TYR A 287 -18.74 15.15 -17.17
N GLU A 288 -20.03 15.40 -17.21
CA GLU A 288 -20.65 16.68 -17.55
C GLU A 288 -21.47 17.18 -16.37
N LEU A 289 -21.44 18.49 -16.14
CA LEU A 289 -22.24 19.18 -15.16
C LEU A 289 -23.22 20.08 -15.87
N SER A 290 -24.49 19.96 -15.49
CA SER A 290 -25.56 20.81 -15.98
C SER A 290 -26.35 21.36 -14.80
N HIS A 291 -26.70 22.63 -14.88
CA HIS A 291 -27.52 23.31 -13.89
C HIS A 291 -28.99 23.28 -14.32
N ASN A 292 -29.89 22.95 -13.40
CA ASN A 292 -31.33 22.94 -13.64
C ASN A 292 -32.07 23.48 -12.41
N GLY A 293 -32.43 24.77 -12.42
CA GLY A 293 -33.16 25.40 -11.32
C GLY A 293 -32.28 25.66 -10.10
N SER A 294 -32.45 24.88 -9.02
CA SER A 294 -31.63 24.92 -7.80
C SER A 294 -30.62 23.78 -7.70
N ASP A 295 -30.63 22.85 -8.66
CA ASP A 295 -29.85 21.62 -8.58
C ASP A 295 -28.85 21.53 -9.72
N TRP A 296 -27.69 20.98 -9.39
CA TRP A 296 -26.66 20.58 -10.34
C TRP A 296 -26.73 19.09 -10.57
N THR A 297 -26.82 18.69 -11.83
CA THR A 297 -26.79 17.28 -12.25
C THR A 297 -25.43 16.94 -12.82
N VAL A 298 -24.84 15.85 -12.31
CA VAL A 298 -23.61 15.26 -12.86
C VAL A 298 -24.00 14.09 -13.75
N THR A 299 -23.64 14.17 -15.02
CA THR A 299 -23.90 13.15 -16.03
C THR A 299 -22.59 12.47 -16.41
N TYR A 300 -22.58 11.15 -16.38
CA TYR A 300 -21.44 10.35 -16.82
C TYR A 300 -21.72 9.80 -18.22
N PRO A 301 -20.78 9.94 -19.16
CA PRO A 301 -20.96 9.43 -20.53
C PRO A 301 -20.90 7.91 -20.59
N LYS A 302 -20.36 7.26 -19.56
CA LYS A 302 -20.32 5.81 -19.39
C LYS A 302 -21.14 5.40 -18.17
N SER A 303 -21.70 4.21 -18.24
CA SER A 303 -22.52 3.66 -17.16
C SER A 303 -22.19 2.19 -16.90
N CYS A 304 -22.53 1.72 -15.70
CA CYS A 304 -22.44 0.31 -15.39
C CYS A 304 -23.60 -0.47 -16.04
N PRO A 305 -23.36 -1.71 -16.49
CA PRO A 305 -24.33 -2.46 -17.28
C PRO A 305 -25.60 -2.88 -16.52
N LEU A 306 -25.59 -2.89 -15.19
CA LEU A 306 -26.73 -3.23 -14.33
C LEU A 306 -26.73 -2.45 -13.00
N GLY A 307 -27.89 -2.42 -12.35
CA GLY A 307 -28.02 -1.94 -10.97
C GLY A 307 -27.25 -2.82 -9.98
N GLY A 308 -26.55 -2.19 -9.03
CA GLY A 308 -25.75 -2.87 -8.00
C GLY A 308 -24.23 -2.86 -8.26
N PHE A 309 -23.78 -2.43 -9.43
CA PHE A 309 -22.38 -2.11 -9.68
C PHE A 309 -22.07 -0.67 -9.23
N ARG A 310 -20.91 -0.48 -8.59
CA ARG A 310 -20.31 0.83 -8.33
C ARG A 310 -19.19 1.08 -9.33
N MET A 311 -19.13 2.27 -9.90
CA MET A 311 -18.10 2.66 -10.87
C MET A 311 -16.88 3.27 -10.17
N PHE A 312 -15.68 2.96 -10.67
CA PHE A 312 -14.38 3.36 -10.17
C PHE A 312 -13.50 3.88 -11.32
N PRO A 313 -12.65 4.88 -11.08
CA PRO A 313 -11.70 5.34 -12.10
C PRO A 313 -10.51 4.38 -12.23
N ARG A 314 -10.15 4.02 -13.47
CA ARG A 314 -8.92 3.27 -13.78
C ARG A 314 -8.17 3.89 -14.96
N THR A 315 -6.91 3.50 -15.13
CA THR A 315 -6.05 3.84 -16.28
C THR A 315 -6.50 3.22 -17.60
N VAL A 316 -7.33 2.17 -17.54
CA VAL A 316 -7.98 1.56 -18.71
C VAL A 316 -9.37 2.16 -18.99
N GLY A 317 -9.77 3.14 -18.18
CA GLY A 317 -11.08 3.79 -18.19
C GLY A 317 -12.01 3.34 -17.06
N PRO A 318 -13.22 3.92 -16.99
CA PRO A 318 -14.14 3.66 -15.88
C PRO A 318 -14.51 2.19 -15.79
N TYR A 319 -14.45 1.66 -14.57
CA TYR A 319 -14.60 0.23 -14.29
C TYR A 319 -15.65 0.01 -13.20
N CYS A 320 -16.54 -0.94 -13.43
CA CYS A 320 -17.67 -1.22 -12.57
C CYS A 320 -17.40 -2.47 -11.74
N ILE A 321 -17.54 -2.36 -10.41
CA ILE A 321 -17.37 -3.47 -9.47
C ILE A 321 -18.67 -3.71 -8.69
N GLN A 322 -19.08 -4.97 -8.62
CA GLN A 322 -20.16 -5.44 -7.75
C GLN A 322 -19.62 -6.53 -6.83
N VAL A 323 -20.00 -6.48 -5.55
CA VAL A 323 -19.76 -7.58 -4.61
C VAL A 323 -21.04 -8.37 -4.46
N GLY A 324 -20.96 -9.68 -4.66
CA GLY A 324 -22.08 -10.61 -4.52
C GLY A 324 -21.82 -11.63 -3.43
N LYS A 325 -22.89 -12.10 -2.79
CA LYS A 325 -22.86 -13.26 -1.88
C LYS A 325 -23.07 -14.54 -2.68
N THR A 326 -22.35 -15.60 -2.32
CA THR A 326 -22.45 -16.93 -2.90
C THR A 326 -22.65 -18.00 -1.82
N ASN A 327 -23.09 -19.18 -2.23
CA ASN A 327 -23.25 -20.35 -1.35
C ASN A 327 -22.00 -21.21 -1.45
N PHE A 328 -20.90 -20.80 -0.80
CA PHE A 328 -19.63 -21.54 -0.76
C PHE A 328 -19.23 -22.10 -2.11
N THR A 329 -18.86 -21.22 -3.02
CA THR A 329 -18.77 -21.56 -4.43
C THR A 329 -17.30 -21.63 -4.88
N PRO A 330 -16.89 -22.67 -5.63
CA PRO A 330 -15.57 -22.70 -6.27
C PRO A 330 -15.34 -21.52 -7.20
N ARG A 331 -14.08 -21.22 -7.51
CA ARG A 331 -13.73 -20.04 -8.31
C ARG A 331 -14.37 -20.03 -9.69
N ASN A 332 -14.45 -21.18 -10.37
CA ASN A 332 -14.98 -21.23 -11.75
C ASN A 332 -16.50 -20.97 -11.79
N ASP A 333 -17.22 -21.39 -10.76
CA ASP A 333 -18.64 -21.10 -10.61
C ASP A 333 -18.88 -19.64 -10.19
N ALA A 334 -17.99 -19.07 -9.36
CA ALA A 334 -17.94 -17.65 -9.07
C ALA A 334 -17.71 -16.82 -10.35
N LEU A 335 -16.76 -17.23 -11.18
CA LEU A 335 -16.50 -16.61 -12.49
C LEU A 335 -17.71 -16.73 -13.42
N ALA A 336 -18.35 -17.90 -13.50
CA ALA A 336 -19.56 -18.10 -14.29
C ALA A 336 -20.70 -17.18 -13.80
N THR A 337 -20.81 -16.98 -12.50
CA THR A 337 -21.76 -16.03 -11.90
C THR A 337 -21.48 -14.60 -12.35
N CYS A 338 -20.23 -14.14 -12.29
CA CYS A 338 -19.86 -12.82 -12.80
C CYS A 338 -20.18 -12.66 -14.29
N LYS A 339 -19.81 -13.65 -15.13
CA LYS A 339 -20.13 -13.64 -16.56
C LYS A 339 -21.64 -13.53 -16.78
N LYS A 340 -22.46 -14.27 -16.03
CA LYS A 340 -23.93 -14.21 -16.13
C LYS A 340 -24.47 -12.83 -15.77
N GLN A 341 -23.90 -12.16 -14.77
CA GLN A 341 -24.36 -10.85 -14.32
C GLN A 341 -24.26 -9.78 -15.42
N ALA A 342 -23.23 -9.77 -16.27
CA ALA A 342 -23.12 -8.77 -17.34
C ALA A 342 -23.19 -9.37 -18.75
N LYS A 343 -24.08 -10.35 -18.99
CA LYS A 343 -24.31 -10.96 -20.31
C LYS A 343 -23.02 -11.43 -21.00
N GLY A 344 -22.07 -11.94 -20.23
CA GLY A 344 -20.77 -12.44 -20.67
C GLY A 344 -19.62 -11.44 -20.60
N ALA A 345 -19.89 -10.14 -20.37
CA ALA A 345 -18.86 -9.11 -20.37
C ALA A 345 -18.09 -8.98 -19.05
N ALA A 346 -18.71 -9.35 -17.92
CA ALA A 346 -18.07 -9.27 -16.61
C ALA A 346 -17.19 -10.48 -16.32
N TYR A 347 -16.19 -10.24 -15.48
CA TYR A 347 -15.23 -11.23 -15.00
C TYR A 347 -15.11 -11.12 -13.47
N LEU A 348 -14.32 -11.97 -12.83
CA LEU A 348 -13.85 -11.65 -11.47
C LEU A 348 -13.07 -10.33 -11.52
N SER A 349 -13.29 -9.44 -10.56
CA SER A 349 -12.64 -8.14 -10.52
C SER A 349 -11.23 -8.27 -9.97
N GLY A 350 -10.30 -7.53 -10.57
CA GLY A 350 -9.03 -7.22 -9.94
C GLY A 350 -9.09 -5.96 -9.09
N ILE A 351 -7.97 -5.60 -8.46
CA ILE A 351 -7.83 -4.48 -7.52
C ILE A 351 -6.77 -3.51 -8.03
N THR A 352 -7.12 -2.23 -8.11
CA THR A 352 -6.26 -1.17 -8.67
C THR A 352 -6.15 0.08 -7.79
N SER A 353 -6.86 0.12 -6.66
CA SER A 353 -6.76 1.19 -5.67
C SER A 353 -7.25 0.77 -4.29
N VAL A 354 -6.89 1.53 -3.25
CA VAL A 354 -7.41 1.35 -1.88
C VAL A 354 -8.94 1.53 -1.85
N ALA A 355 -9.48 2.49 -2.59
CA ALA A 355 -10.94 2.73 -2.64
C ALA A 355 -11.72 1.50 -3.15
N GLU A 356 -11.14 0.72 -4.06
CA GLU A 356 -11.73 -0.55 -4.51
C GLU A 356 -11.67 -1.63 -3.42
N ILE A 357 -10.57 -1.72 -2.66
CA ILE A 357 -10.45 -2.64 -1.52
C ILE A 357 -11.49 -2.29 -0.46
N ASP A 358 -11.54 -1.04 -0.05
CA ASP A 358 -12.45 -0.56 1.01
C ASP A 358 -13.90 -0.83 0.61
N TYR A 359 -14.29 -0.51 -0.63
CA TYR A 359 -15.61 -0.85 -1.14
C TYR A 359 -15.89 -2.37 -1.10
N ILE A 360 -14.94 -3.19 -1.54
CA ILE A 360 -15.12 -4.65 -1.56
C ILE A 360 -15.32 -5.17 -0.14
N LEU A 361 -14.48 -4.74 0.81
CA LEU A 361 -14.54 -5.18 2.20
C LEU A 361 -15.77 -4.66 2.91
N ASP A 362 -16.08 -3.37 2.82
CA ASP A 362 -17.25 -2.74 3.46
C ASP A 362 -18.56 -3.38 2.99
N TYR A 363 -18.71 -3.56 1.68
CA TYR A 363 -19.91 -4.19 1.12
C TYR A 363 -19.99 -5.67 1.48
N SER A 364 -18.84 -6.35 1.55
CA SER A 364 -18.75 -7.73 2.05
C SER A 364 -19.32 -7.85 3.45
N GLN A 365 -18.96 -6.94 4.37
CA GLN A 365 -19.49 -6.94 5.74
C GLN A 365 -21.02 -6.88 5.76
N VAL A 366 -21.61 -6.02 4.92
CA VAL A 366 -23.07 -5.85 4.83
C VAL A 366 -23.76 -7.15 4.39
N LEU A 367 -23.16 -7.91 3.48
CA LEU A 367 -23.74 -9.14 2.94
C LEU A 367 -23.66 -10.35 3.89
N VAL A 368 -22.69 -10.35 4.82
CA VAL A 368 -22.35 -11.50 5.66
C VAL A 368 -22.40 -11.22 7.16
N ARG A 369 -23.07 -10.15 7.60
CA ARG A 369 -23.16 -9.66 9.00
C ARG A 369 -23.36 -10.72 10.10
N ASN A 370 -23.87 -11.91 9.78
CA ASN A 370 -24.21 -12.97 10.75
C ASN A 370 -23.34 -14.24 10.63
N VAL A 371 -22.22 -14.20 9.92
CA VAL A 371 -21.37 -15.38 9.67
C VAL A 371 -20.12 -15.31 10.55
N THR A 372 -20.21 -15.73 11.81
CA THR A 372 -19.10 -15.60 12.78
C THR A 372 -18.29 -16.88 13.00
N ASN A 373 -18.59 -17.97 12.28
CA ASN A 373 -18.01 -19.29 12.56
C ASN A 373 -16.61 -19.50 11.93
N TYR A 374 -16.07 -18.49 11.26
CA TYR A 374 -14.82 -18.57 10.51
C TYR A 374 -13.80 -17.57 11.07
N ASP A 375 -12.51 -17.88 10.94
CA ASP A 375 -11.45 -16.91 11.25
C ASP A 375 -11.50 -15.75 10.24
N TYR A 376 -11.67 -16.09 8.97
CA TYR A 376 -11.76 -15.16 7.85
C TYR A 376 -12.82 -15.61 6.84
N LEU A 377 -13.50 -14.64 6.24
CA LEU A 377 -14.25 -14.82 5.00
C LEU A 377 -13.39 -14.39 3.83
N ALA A 378 -13.63 -14.98 2.66
CA ALA A 378 -12.89 -14.69 1.46
C ALA A 378 -13.78 -14.19 0.33
N VAL A 379 -13.27 -13.22 -0.44
CA VAL A 379 -13.86 -12.75 -1.68
C VAL A 379 -13.04 -13.30 -2.85
N TRP A 380 -13.66 -14.05 -3.76
CA TRP A 380 -12.99 -14.40 -5.02
C TRP A 380 -12.71 -13.14 -5.84
N ILE A 381 -11.44 -12.95 -6.21
CA ILE A 381 -10.97 -11.88 -7.08
C ILE A 381 -10.26 -12.48 -8.30
N SER A 382 -9.97 -11.64 -9.29
CA SER A 382 -9.21 -12.07 -10.48
C SER A 382 -7.80 -12.51 -10.11
N GLY A 383 -7.24 -13.44 -10.88
CA GLY A 383 -5.94 -14.06 -10.59
C GLY A 383 -6.04 -15.58 -10.62
N LEU A 384 -5.57 -16.17 -11.71
CA LEU A 384 -5.33 -17.60 -11.86
C LEU A 384 -3.83 -17.84 -11.94
N MET A 385 -3.30 -18.75 -11.13
CA MET A 385 -1.88 -19.06 -11.14
C MET A 385 -1.46 -19.61 -12.50
N LYS A 386 -0.35 -19.09 -13.01
CA LYS A 386 0.24 -19.52 -14.28
C LYS A 386 0.66 -21.00 -14.19
N PRO A 387 0.44 -21.82 -15.25
CA PRO A 387 0.82 -23.24 -15.25
C PRO A 387 2.27 -23.50 -14.84
N GLU A 388 3.19 -22.67 -15.31
CA GLU A 388 4.62 -22.72 -14.99
C GLU A 388 4.94 -22.46 -13.51
N CYS A 389 4.03 -21.83 -12.77
CA CYS A 389 4.16 -21.55 -11.34
C CYS A 389 3.49 -22.59 -10.44
N GLN A 390 2.80 -23.58 -11.01
CA GLN A 390 2.05 -24.55 -10.22
C GLN A 390 2.90 -25.67 -9.57
N PRO A 391 3.89 -26.28 -10.24
CA PRO A 391 4.64 -27.38 -9.64
C PRO A 391 5.70 -26.92 -8.63
N THR A 392 6.31 -25.74 -8.82
CA THR A 392 7.31 -25.15 -7.92
C THR A 392 7.40 -23.63 -8.10
N GLN A 393 7.92 -22.94 -7.09
CA GLN A 393 8.24 -21.51 -7.11
C GLN A 393 9.48 -21.26 -8.00
N GLY A 394 9.29 -21.31 -9.32
CA GLY A 394 10.33 -20.98 -10.31
C GLY A 394 10.58 -19.47 -10.45
N ALA A 395 11.57 -19.11 -11.26
CA ALA A 395 11.86 -17.70 -11.58
C ALA A 395 10.62 -17.01 -12.20
N GLY A 396 10.19 -15.89 -11.61
CA GLY A 396 8.99 -15.15 -12.05
C GLY A 396 7.67 -15.56 -11.38
N CYS A 397 7.69 -16.49 -10.42
CA CYS A 397 6.51 -16.97 -9.69
C CYS A 397 6.39 -16.38 -8.26
N SER A 398 6.91 -15.16 -8.03
CA SER A 398 6.80 -14.46 -6.75
C SER A 398 5.61 -13.51 -6.73
N GLY A 399 4.90 -13.47 -5.60
CA GLY A 399 3.78 -12.56 -5.36
C GLY A 399 2.74 -12.60 -6.48
N ILE A 400 2.33 -11.42 -6.96
CA ILE A 400 1.33 -11.28 -8.02
C ILE A 400 1.80 -11.78 -9.39
N ASN A 401 3.12 -11.85 -9.63
CA ASN A 401 3.68 -12.27 -10.92
C ASN A 401 3.43 -13.74 -11.21
N ALA A 402 3.13 -14.55 -10.19
CA ALA A 402 2.72 -15.95 -10.34
C ALA A 402 1.34 -16.11 -10.98
N PHE A 403 0.55 -15.04 -11.10
CA PHE A 403 -0.84 -15.07 -11.53
C PHE A 403 -1.05 -14.39 -12.88
N LYS A 404 -2.14 -14.76 -13.55
CA LYS A 404 -2.65 -14.20 -14.80
C LYS A 404 -4.17 -14.01 -14.71
N GLU A 405 -4.80 -13.62 -15.82
CA GLU A 405 -6.26 -13.37 -15.91
C GLU A 405 -6.74 -12.15 -15.11
N PHE A 406 -6.15 -10.98 -15.42
CA PHE A 406 -6.51 -9.68 -14.85
C PHE A 406 -7.15 -8.75 -15.89
N PRO A 407 -8.38 -9.01 -16.36
CA PRO A 407 -9.00 -8.21 -17.40
C PRO A 407 -9.29 -6.78 -16.92
N GLY A 408 -8.90 -5.79 -17.74
CA GLY A 408 -9.12 -4.38 -17.42
C GLY A 408 -8.26 -3.88 -16.25
N GLN A 409 -7.07 -4.44 -16.08
CA GLN A 409 -6.11 -4.02 -15.05
C GLN A 409 -4.69 -4.01 -15.62
N THR A 410 -3.94 -2.96 -15.31
CA THR A 410 -2.52 -2.79 -15.69
C THR A 410 -1.61 -2.50 -14.50
N THR A 411 -2.16 -2.23 -13.32
CA THR A 411 -1.44 -1.94 -12.08
C THR A 411 -1.67 -3.05 -11.06
N PHE A 412 -0.67 -3.38 -10.26
CA PHE A 412 -0.70 -4.52 -9.35
C PHE A 412 -0.24 -4.19 -7.92
N ASP A 413 -0.02 -2.91 -7.63
CA ASP A 413 0.58 -2.42 -6.37
C ASP A 413 -0.27 -2.71 -5.12
N TYR A 414 -1.54 -3.06 -5.31
CA TYR A 414 -2.52 -3.28 -4.24
C TYR A 414 -2.71 -4.75 -3.85
N TYR A 415 -1.97 -5.67 -4.49
CA TYR A 415 -1.99 -7.10 -4.15
C TYR A 415 -1.02 -7.37 -2.99
N ASN A 416 -1.50 -7.14 -1.78
CA ASN A 416 -0.72 -7.28 -0.56
C ASN A 416 -0.78 -8.72 -0.03
N PHE A 417 0.22 -9.52 -0.39
CA PHE A 417 0.35 -10.89 0.11
C PHE A 417 0.94 -10.89 1.53
N PRO A 418 0.42 -11.71 2.47
CA PRO A 418 1.06 -11.94 3.75
C PRO A 418 2.31 -12.83 3.59
N THR A 419 3.21 -12.81 4.57
CA THR A 419 4.40 -13.66 4.57
C THR A 419 4.03 -15.14 4.37
N GLY A 420 4.78 -15.83 3.51
CA GLY A 420 4.51 -17.22 3.14
C GLY A 420 3.48 -17.41 2.03
N TYR A 421 2.94 -16.32 1.46
CA TYR A 421 2.03 -16.35 0.31
C TYR A 421 2.64 -15.65 -0.93
N PRO A 422 2.29 -16.07 -2.16
CA PRO A 422 1.47 -17.24 -2.47
C PRO A 422 2.17 -18.54 -2.03
N ASN A 423 1.41 -19.44 -1.41
CA ASN A 423 1.91 -20.75 -1.00
C ASN A 423 1.68 -21.79 -2.11
N PHE A 424 2.57 -22.78 -2.19
CA PHE A 424 2.55 -23.81 -3.25
C PHE A 424 2.36 -25.22 -2.67
N ALA A 425 1.93 -25.33 -1.40
CA ALA A 425 1.80 -26.60 -0.72
C ALA A 425 0.80 -27.52 -1.43
N MET A 426 1.26 -28.72 -1.79
CA MET A 426 0.43 -29.79 -2.37
C MET A 426 -0.23 -30.57 -1.23
N ARG A 427 -1.56 -30.72 -1.22
CA ARG A 427 -2.19 -31.74 -0.36
C ARG A 427 -1.95 -33.09 -1.02
N GLY A 428 -1.27 -33.98 -0.30
CA GLY A 428 -0.66 -35.19 -0.84
C GLY A 428 -1.61 -36.05 -1.66
N THR A 429 -1.41 -36.05 -2.98
CA THR A 429 -1.55 -37.16 -3.94
C THR A 429 -1.18 -36.65 -5.34
N GLY A 430 0.03 -36.12 -5.54
CA GLY A 430 0.60 -35.86 -6.89
C GLY A 430 -0.13 -34.87 -7.84
N ASP A 431 -1.37 -34.47 -7.53
CA ASP A 431 -2.20 -33.62 -8.38
C ASP A 431 -2.04 -32.16 -7.95
N VAL A 432 -1.67 -31.33 -8.91
CA VAL A 432 -1.46 -29.91 -8.72
C VAL A 432 -2.80 -29.20 -8.92
N TYR A 433 -3.44 -28.80 -7.81
CA TYR A 433 -4.66 -27.98 -7.86
C TYR A 433 -4.37 -26.63 -8.52
N LEU A 434 -5.32 -26.14 -9.31
CA LEU A 434 -5.23 -24.77 -9.81
C LEU A 434 -5.29 -23.82 -8.60
N ARG A 435 -4.43 -22.78 -8.60
CA ARG A 435 -4.42 -21.77 -7.53
C ARG A 435 -5.04 -20.47 -8.01
N CYS A 436 -5.92 -19.90 -7.20
CA CYS A 436 -6.70 -18.71 -7.49
C CYS A 436 -6.60 -17.69 -6.34
N LEU A 437 -6.84 -16.41 -6.62
CA LEU A 437 -6.71 -15.36 -5.61
C LEU A 437 -8.00 -15.09 -4.84
N GLN A 438 -7.84 -14.87 -3.53
CA GLN A 438 -8.88 -14.45 -2.61
C GLN A 438 -8.43 -13.21 -1.83
N LEU A 439 -9.33 -12.24 -1.68
CA LEU A 439 -9.17 -11.13 -0.74
C LEU A 439 -9.82 -11.51 0.59
N LEU A 440 -9.09 -11.37 1.70
CA LEU A 440 -9.54 -11.79 3.02
C LEU A 440 -10.23 -10.67 3.78
N TYR A 441 -11.33 -11.06 4.43
CA TYR A 441 -12.13 -10.24 5.32
C TYR A 441 -12.15 -10.89 6.71
N ALA A 442 -11.66 -10.16 7.70
CA ALA A 442 -11.61 -10.61 9.09
C ALA A 442 -12.99 -10.91 9.67
N GLN A 443 -13.09 -11.99 10.45
CA GLN A 443 -14.23 -12.28 11.32
C GLN A 443 -13.77 -12.41 12.78
N GLN A 444 -13.07 -13.48 13.13
CA GLN A 444 -12.55 -13.70 14.49
C GLN A 444 -11.11 -13.22 14.66
N LYS A 445 -10.33 -13.20 13.58
CA LYS A 445 -8.93 -12.75 13.57
C LYS A 445 -8.73 -11.59 12.61
N SER A 446 -7.70 -10.77 12.86
CA SER A 446 -7.47 -9.51 12.11
C SER A 446 -6.16 -9.45 11.34
N GLU A 447 -5.24 -10.39 11.57
CA GLU A 447 -3.87 -10.36 11.02
C GLU A 447 -3.84 -10.39 9.49
N LEU A 448 -4.78 -11.11 8.87
CA LEU A 448 -4.89 -11.22 7.42
C LEU A 448 -5.97 -10.33 6.80
N ASN A 449 -6.57 -9.40 7.56
CA ASN A 449 -7.63 -8.54 7.03
C ASN A 449 -7.11 -7.68 5.86
N GLY A 450 -7.85 -7.67 4.75
CA GLY A 450 -7.47 -6.93 3.54
C GLY A 450 -6.23 -7.46 2.82
N LYS A 451 -5.74 -8.66 3.20
CA LYS A 451 -4.64 -9.34 2.52
C LYS A 451 -5.14 -10.22 1.39
N VAL A 452 -4.29 -10.43 0.39
CA VAL A 452 -4.54 -11.35 -0.71
C VAL A 452 -3.82 -12.66 -0.46
N ILE A 453 -4.53 -13.78 -0.59
CA ILE A 453 -3.96 -15.12 -0.53
C ILE A 453 -4.29 -15.91 -1.78
N ASN A 454 -3.57 -17.01 -2.00
CA ASN A 454 -3.96 -18.02 -2.98
C ASN A 454 -4.67 -19.19 -2.32
N ALA A 455 -5.61 -19.75 -3.05
CA ALA A 455 -6.53 -20.81 -2.65
C ALA A 455 -6.64 -21.85 -3.77
N ALA A 456 -7.04 -23.08 -3.45
CA ALA A 456 -7.45 -24.03 -4.49
C ALA A 456 -8.69 -23.50 -5.22
N CYS A 457 -8.64 -23.40 -6.55
CA CYS A 457 -9.75 -22.88 -7.35
C CYS A 457 -11.00 -23.77 -7.25
N GLU A 458 -10.80 -25.06 -6.98
CA GLU A 458 -11.81 -26.11 -6.96
C GLU A 458 -12.61 -26.15 -5.65
N TYR A 459 -12.10 -25.54 -4.58
CA TYR A 459 -12.73 -25.57 -3.27
C TYR A 459 -13.17 -24.18 -2.84
N ALA A 460 -14.35 -24.11 -2.25
CA ALA A 460 -14.86 -22.88 -1.66
C ALA A 460 -14.14 -22.52 -0.36
N CYS A 461 -13.63 -23.52 0.37
CA CYS A 461 -12.93 -23.34 1.64
C CYS A 461 -11.53 -23.91 1.57
N ASN A 462 -10.56 -23.22 2.18
CA ASN A 462 -9.20 -23.70 2.38
C ASN A 462 -9.03 -24.19 3.82
N GLU A 463 -8.07 -25.09 4.01
CA GLU A 463 -7.51 -25.55 5.30
C GLU A 463 -8.47 -25.60 6.49
N ALA A 464 -8.97 -26.81 6.82
CA ALA A 464 -9.75 -27.09 8.03
C ALA A 464 -10.94 -26.12 8.26
N GLU A 465 -11.57 -25.66 7.17
CA GLU A 465 -12.75 -24.80 7.20
C GLU A 465 -12.51 -23.44 7.89
N THR A 466 -11.27 -22.94 7.95
CA THR A 466 -10.94 -21.65 8.61
C THR A 466 -11.10 -20.43 7.71
N ILE A 467 -10.99 -20.63 6.39
CA ILE A 467 -11.13 -19.58 5.37
C ILE A 467 -12.06 -20.08 4.28
N CYS A 468 -13.23 -19.45 4.14
CA CYS A 468 -14.23 -19.83 3.15
C CYS A 468 -14.66 -18.64 2.29
N SER A 469 -14.75 -18.87 0.98
CA SER A 469 -15.28 -17.88 0.06
C SER A 469 -16.80 -17.92 -0.01
N HIS A 470 -17.40 -16.89 0.58
CA HIS A 470 -18.83 -16.60 0.55
C HIS A 470 -19.18 -15.47 -0.40
N LEU A 471 -18.17 -14.89 -1.03
CA LEU A 471 -18.26 -13.58 -1.64
C LEU A 471 -17.48 -13.61 -2.95
N ILE A 472 -17.96 -12.83 -3.91
CA ILE A 472 -17.34 -12.68 -5.21
C ILE A 472 -17.28 -11.19 -5.54
N ALA A 473 -16.17 -10.73 -6.08
CA ALA A 473 -16.09 -9.41 -6.69
C ALA A 473 -16.17 -9.58 -8.20
N CYS A 474 -17.22 -9.05 -8.83
CA CYS A 474 -17.40 -9.07 -10.27
C CYS A 474 -17.07 -7.69 -10.85
N GLY A 475 -16.30 -7.67 -11.94
CA GLY A 475 -15.75 -6.48 -12.56
C GLY A 475 -16.03 -6.43 -14.06
N VAL A 476 -16.29 -5.22 -14.59
CA VAL A 476 -16.54 -4.98 -16.02
C VAL A 476 -16.22 -3.54 -16.40
N LEU A 477 -15.72 -3.30 -17.61
CA LEU A 477 -15.56 -1.93 -18.12
C LEU A 477 -16.93 -1.27 -18.29
N ALA A 478 -17.03 0.00 -17.90
CA ALA A 478 -18.23 0.79 -18.13
C ALA A 478 -18.41 1.05 -19.64
N THR A 479 -19.66 1.04 -20.09
CA THR A 479 -20.04 1.22 -21.50
C THR A 479 -20.68 2.57 -21.74
#